data_AF-A0A2E5SSX0-F1
#
_entry.id   AF-A0A2E5SSX0-F1
#
_cell.length_a   1.000
_cell.length_b   1.000
_cell.length_c   1.000
_cell.angle_alpha   90.00
_cell.angle_beta   90.00
_cell.angle_gamma   90.00
#
_symmetry.space_group_name_H-M   'P 1'
#
loop_
_entity.id
_entity.type
_entity.pdbx_description
1 polymer ?
#
loop_
_entity_poly.entity_id
_entity_poly.type
_entity_poly.pdbx_seq_one_letter_code
_entity_poly.pdbx_strand_id
1 'polypeptide(L)'
;MKITIFGTGYVGLVTGACLADVGHDVLCMDVDQGKIEKLKNGQIPIYEPGLDNIVKHTVEAGRLSFTTDTEEAVRHGTLQFIAVGTPPDEDGSADLQYVTAVARSIGEYMEDYKVVVDKSTVPVGTGDKVKAAVRAQLDRRGLELEFDVVSNPEFLKEGAAINDFMKPDRIIVGTDSERAAELLREVYYPFNRNHDRMIFMDLRSAELTKYAANSMLATKISFM
;
A
#
# COMPACT_ATOMS: atom_id res chain seq x y z
N MET A 1 -15.18 0.56 2.18
CA MET A 1 -14.51 -0.77 2.22
C MET A 1 -13.54 -0.85 3.39
N LYS A 2 -13.23 -2.07 3.86
CA LYS A 2 -12.18 -2.32 4.86
C LYS A 2 -10.82 -2.52 4.21
N ILE A 3 -9.84 -1.73 4.65
CA ILE A 3 -8.51 -1.66 4.05
C ILE A 3 -7.45 -1.76 5.16
N THR A 4 -6.47 -2.63 4.96
CA THR A 4 -5.31 -2.72 5.84
C THR A 4 -4.10 -2.14 5.12
N ILE A 5 -3.33 -1.29 5.80
CA ILE A 5 -2.06 -0.74 5.32
C ILE A 5 -0.92 -1.30 6.19
N PHE A 6 0.01 -2.04 5.60
CA PHE A 6 1.23 -2.49 6.27
C PHE A 6 2.37 -1.50 6.01
N GLY A 7 2.90 -0.95 7.10
CA GLY A 7 3.90 0.11 7.09
C GLY A 7 3.27 1.48 7.33
N THR A 8 3.77 2.19 8.33
CA THR A 8 3.35 3.57 8.68
C THR A 8 4.45 4.59 8.45
N GLY A 9 5.30 4.32 7.45
CA GLY A 9 6.17 5.33 6.85
C GLY A 9 5.37 6.35 6.04
N TYR A 10 6.07 7.23 5.34
CA TYR A 10 5.48 8.28 4.52
C TYR A 10 4.38 7.78 3.57
N VAL A 11 4.69 6.77 2.75
CA VAL A 11 3.75 6.21 1.77
C VAL A 11 2.51 5.63 2.45
N GLY A 12 2.73 4.76 3.44
CA GLY A 12 1.66 4.02 4.09
C GLY A 12 0.75 4.92 4.94
N LEU A 13 1.32 5.81 5.76
CA LEU A 13 0.53 6.69 6.62
C LEU A 13 -0.32 7.68 5.81
N VAL A 14 0.25 8.29 4.77
CA VAL A 14 -0.51 9.20 3.89
C VAL A 14 -1.61 8.44 3.16
N THR A 15 -1.29 7.28 2.58
CA THR A 15 -2.28 6.45 1.89
C THR A 15 -3.43 6.07 2.82
N GLY A 16 -3.11 5.56 4.02
CA GLY A 16 -4.12 5.15 4.99
C GLY A 16 -5.00 6.31 5.46
N ALA A 17 -4.40 7.44 5.79
CA ALA A 17 -5.11 8.64 6.24
C ALA A 17 -6.04 9.19 5.14
N CYS A 18 -5.56 9.33 3.90
CA CYS A 18 -6.37 9.84 2.79
C CYS A 18 -7.49 8.87 2.37
N LEU A 19 -7.28 7.55 2.47
CA LEU A 19 -8.36 6.58 2.23
C LEU A 19 -9.42 6.64 3.34
N ALA A 20 -9.02 6.80 4.60
CA ALA A 20 -9.95 6.97 5.71
C ALA A 20 -10.75 8.29 5.61
N ASP A 21 -10.12 9.35 5.10
CA ASP A 21 -10.72 10.68 4.88
C ASP A 21 -11.91 10.60 3.91
N VAL A 22 -11.79 9.81 2.85
CA VAL A 22 -12.86 9.62 1.85
C VAL A 22 -13.88 8.53 2.23
N GLY A 23 -13.79 7.97 3.44
CA GLY A 23 -14.83 7.11 4.01
C GLY A 23 -14.52 5.62 4.07
N HIS A 24 -13.30 5.18 3.75
CA HIS A 24 -12.89 3.79 3.99
C HIS A 24 -12.64 3.53 5.49
N ASP A 25 -12.77 2.27 5.89
CA ASP A 25 -12.44 1.79 7.23
C ASP A 25 -11.02 1.22 7.20
N VAL A 26 -10.06 1.95 7.74
CA VAL A 26 -8.63 1.73 7.54
C VAL A 26 -7.93 1.33 8.83
N LEU A 27 -7.19 0.22 8.78
CA LEU A 27 -6.29 -0.21 9.84
C LEU A 27 -4.85 -0.14 9.35
N CYS A 28 -4.05 0.73 9.98
CA CYS A 28 -2.63 0.87 9.72
C CYS A 28 -1.82 0.01 10.70
N MET A 29 -1.03 -0.93 10.18
CA MET A 29 -0.19 -1.83 10.95
C MET A 29 1.29 -1.52 10.75
N ASP A 30 2.07 -1.51 11.82
CA ASP A 30 3.53 -1.43 11.78
C ASP A 30 4.12 -2.32 12.88
N VAL A 31 5.33 -2.82 12.68
CA VAL A 31 6.03 -3.64 13.70
C VAL A 31 6.63 -2.77 14.81
N ASP A 32 6.82 -1.48 14.55
CA ASP A 32 7.35 -0.53 15.52
C ASP A 32 6.26 -0.08 16.51
N GLN A 33 6.27 -0.71 17.69
CA GLN A 33 5.39 -0.39 18.81
C GLN A 33 5.45 1.09 19.21
N GLY A 34 6.65 1.69 19.26
CA GLY A 34 6.81 3.08 19.66
C GLY A 34 6.20 4.05 18.66
N LYS A 35 6.29 3.73 17.37
CA LYS A 35 5.63 4.49 16.30
C LYS A 35 4.11 4.38 16.37
N ILE A 36 3.57 3.18 16.60
CA ILE A 36 2.12 2.96 16.74
C ILE A 36 1.57 3.65 17.99
N GLU A 37 2.28 3.62 19.12
CA GLU A 37 1.88 4.35 20.33
C GLU A 37 1.83 5.86 20.12
N LYS A 38 2.83 6.42 19.41
CA LYS A 38 2.81 7.84 19.02
C LYS A 38 1.58 8.16 18.17
N LEU A 39 1.30 7.35 17.14
CA LEU A 39 0.14 7.54 16.26
C LEU A 39 -1.19 7.45 17.01
N LYS A 40 -1.35 6.48 17.91
CA LYS A 40 -2.52 6.35 18.80
C LYS A 40 -2.71 7.56 19.70
N ASN A 41 -1.62 8.23 20.08
CA ASN A 41 -1.62 9.46 20.87
C ASN A 41 -1.69 10.74 20.01
N GLY A 42 -1.99 10.63 18.71
CA GLY A 42 -2.11 11.77 17.79
C GLY A 42 -0.77 12.42 17.41
N GLN A 43 0.36 11.76 17.68
CA GLN A 43 1.69 12.25 17.32
C GLN A 43 2.13 11.64 15.98
N ILE A 44 2.26 12.49 14.96
CA ILE A 44 2.65 12.06 13.62
C ILE A 44 4.18 11.93 13.54
N PRO A 45 4.73 10.75 13.19
CA PRO A 45 6.19 10.50 13.22
C PRO A 45 6.93 11.04 11.99
N ILE A 46 6.23 11.70 11.07
CA ILE A 46 6.77 12.26 9.82
C ILE A 46 6.29 13.70 9.64
N TYR A 47 7.03 14.48 8.84
CA TYR A 47 6.60 15.81 8.44
C TYR A 47 5.86 15.75 7.09
N GLU A 48 4.55 15.98 7.12
CA GLU A 48 3.72 16.13 5.93
C GLU A 48 2.62 17.17 6.21
N PRO A 49 2.62 18.33 5.53
CA PRO A 49 1.70 19.43 5.83
C PRO A 49 0.23 19.02 5.78
N GLY A 50 -0.48 19.14 6.90
CA GLY A 50 -1.92 18.85 7.03
C GLY A 50 -2.27 17.40 7.40
N LEU A 51 -1.28 16.50 7.47
CA LEU A 51 -1.51 15.08 7.78
C LEU A 51 -2.03 14.88 9.21
N ASP A 52 -1.57 15.70 10.14
CA ASP A 52 -2.01 15.74 11.54
C ASP A 52 -3.53 15.95 11.65
N ASN A 53 -4.08 16.91 10.88
CA ASN A 53 -5.51 17.17 10.86
C ASN A 53 -6.30 16.02 10.23
N ILE A 54 -5.77 15.41 9.16
CA ILE A 54 -6.44 14.26 8.51
C ILE A 54 -6.48 13.07 9.47
N VAL A 55 -5.35 12.70 10.05
CA VAL A 55 -5.27 11.58 11.00
C VAL A 55 -6.17 11.83 12.20
N LYS A 56 -6.12 13.02 12.80
CA LYS A 56 -6.93 13.34 13.97
C LYS A 56 -8.43 13.12 13.72
N HIS A 57 -8.98 13.76 12.68
CA HIS A 57 -10.42 13.70 12.48
C HIS A 57 -10.90 12.34 11.94
N THR A 58 -10.05 11.59 11.21
CA THR A 58 -10.38 10.22 10.75
C THR A 58 -10.35 9.21 11.89
N VAL A 59 -9.44 9.37 12.86
CA VAL A 59 -9.44 8.61 14.12
C VAL A 59 -10.67 8.96 14.96
N GLU A 60 -10.98 10.25 15.14
CA GLU A 60 -12.18 10.70 15.87
C GLU A 60 -13.48 10.18 15.24
N ALA A 61 -13.50 10.04 13.91
CA ALA A 61 -14.62 9.46 13.18
C ALA A 61 -14.66 7.92 13.20
N GLY A 62 -13.70 7.25 13.83
CA GLY A 62 -13.61 5.80 13.90
C GLY A 62 -13.29 5.12 12.57
N ARG A 63 -12.71 5.84 11.60
CA ARG A 63 -12.37 5.34 10.26
C ARG A 63 -10.89 5.02 10.07
N LEU A 64 -10.02 5.48 10.98
CA LEU A 64 -8.60 5.18 10.99
C LEU A 64 -8.21 4.62 12.34
N SER A 65 -7.56 3.46 12.35
CA SER A 65 -7.01 2.82 13.54
C SER A 65 -5.57 2.37 13.30
N PHE A 66 -4.83 2.15 14.37
CA PHE A 66 -3.43 1.73 14.35
C PHE A 66 -3.22 0.48 15.20
N THR A 67 -2.41 -0.47 14.74
CA THR A 67 -2.09 -1.68 15.51
C THR A 67 -0.67 -2.18 15.26
N THR A 68 -0.16 -2.99 16.18
CA THR A 68 1.02 -3.84 15.98
C THR A 68 0.63 -5.31 15.80
N ASP A 69 -0.65 -5.65 15.98
CA ASP A 69 -1.16 -7.00 15.82
C ASP A 69 -1.34 -7.32 14.33
N THR A 70 -0.53 -8.27 13.86
CA THR A 70 -0.53 -8.68 12.45
C THR A 70 -1.76 -9.51 12.09
N GLU A 71 -2.24 -10.33 13.02
CA GLU A 71 -3.42 -11.18 12.80
C GLU A 71 -4.67 -10.30 12.72
N GLU A 72 -4.81 -9.33 13.63
CA GLU A 72 -5.86 -8.30 13.58
C GLU A 72 -5.86 -7.57 12.24
N ALA A 73 -4.68 -7.13 11.79
CA ALA A 73 -4.51 -6.41 10.53
C ALA A 73 -4.96 -7.23 9.31
N VAL A 74 -4.58 -8.50 9.24
CA VAL A 74 -4.97 -9.39 8.13
C VAL A 74 -6.47 -9.70 8.15
N ARG A 75 -7.04 -9.93 9.35
CA ARG A 75 -8.48 -10.20 9.51
C ARG A 75 -9.34 -8.98 9.15
N HIS A 76 -8.86 -7.76 9.37
CA HIS A 76 -9.61 -6.52 9.11
C HIS A 76 -9.91 -6.27 7.63
N GLY A 77 -8.88 -6.11 6.81
CA GLY A 77 -9.02 -5.63 5.44
C GLY A 77 -9.38 -6.74 4.45
N THR A 78 -10.18 -6.43 3.43
CA THR A 78 -10.21 -7.26 2.21
C THR A 78 -9.02 -6.89 1.31
N LEU A 79 -8.68 -5.60 1.28
CA LEU A 79 -7.50 -5.09 0.59
C LEU A 79 -6.36 -4.92 1.59
N GLN A 80 -5.20 -5.48 1.23
CA GLN A 80 -4.00 -5.59 2.06
C GLN A 80 -2.86 -4.84 1.36
N PHE A 81 -2.71 -3.54 1.63
CA PHE A 81 -1.68 -2.72 1.00
C PHE A 81 -0.33 -2.91 1.69
N ILE A 82 0.66 -3.38 0.94
CA ILE A 82 2.05 -3.47 1.38
C ILE A 82 2.73 -2.15 1.03
N ALA A 83 3.00 -1.32 2.04
CA ALA A 83 3.61 0.00 1.94
C ALA A 83 4.86 0.12 2.84
N VAL A 84 5.57 -0.99 3.03
CA VAL A 84 6.83 -1.06 3.78
C VAL A 84 8.01 -0.57 2.94
N GLY A 85 9.11 -0.20 3.61
CA GLY A 85 10.32 0.23 2.92
C GLY A 85 10.99 -0.90 2.15
N THR A 86 11.67 -0.53 1.07
CA THR A 86 12.50 -1.40 0.22
C THR A 86 13.88 -0.76 0.07
N PRO A 87 14.67 -0.70 1.16
CA PRO A 87 16.00 -0.09 1.12
C PRO A 87 16.93 -0.84 0.14
N PRO A 88 18.05 -0.24 -0.28
CA PRO A 88 19.05 -0.96 -1.04
C PRO A 88 19.74 -2.02 -0.17
N ASP A 89 20.02 -3.18 -0.77
CA ASP A 89 20.88 -4.22 -0.23
C ASP A 89 22.37 -3.86 -0.45
N GLU A 90 23.30 -4.67 0.08
CA GLU A 90 24.75 -4.43 -0.02
C GLU A 90 25.26 -4.34 -1.47
N ASP A 91 24.60 -5.02 -2.41
CA ASP A 91 24.90 -5.00 -3.85
C ASP A 91 24.14 -3.90 -4.62
N GLY A 92 23.33 -3.10 -3.93
CA GLY A 92 22.49 -2.04 -4.50
C GLY A 92 21.16 -2.51 -5.07
N SER A 93 20.84 -3.80 -5.03
CA SER A 93 19.51 -4.31 -5.36
C SER A 93 18.47 -3.89 -4.31
N ALA A 94 17.18 -3.99 -4.62
CA ALA A 94 16.14 -3.66 -3.64
C ALA A 94 15.94 -4.81 -2.65
N ASP A 95 16.01 -4.52 -1.36
CA ASP A 95 15.72 -5.47 -0.30
C ASP A 95 14.21 -5.71 -0.17
N LEU A 96 13.79 -6.96 -0.42
CA LEU A 96 12.39 -7.40 -0.40
C LEU A 96 12.02 -8.17 0.86
N GLN A 97 12.88 -8.20 1.89
CA GLN A 97 12.62 -8.98 3.09
C GLN A 97 11.33 -8.54 3.79
N TYR A 98 11.07 -7.23 3.87
CA TYR A 98 9.89 -6.68 4.53
C TYR A 98 8.62 -6.95 3.74
N VAL A 99 8.67 -6.77 2.41
CA VAL A 99 7.53 -7.05 1.51
C VAL A 99 7.14 -8.52 1.60
N THR A 100 8.11 -9.42 1.49
CA THR A 100 7.84 -10.86 1.56
C THR A 100 7.45 -11.32 2.98
N ALA A 101 7.91 -10.64 4.03
CA ALA A 101 7.46 -10.91 5.40
C ALA A 101 5.98 -10.59 5.57
N VAL A 102 5.54 -9.41 5.11
CA VAL A 102 4.11 -9.05 5.12
C VAL A 102 3.29 -10.03 4.29
N ALA A 103 3.75 -10.40 3.09
CA ALA A 103 3.07 -11.39 2.24
C ALA A 103 2.92 -12.76 2.94
N ARG A 104 3.96 -13.22 3.67
CA ARG A 104 3.86 -14.44 4.49
C ARG A 104 2.81 -14.28 5.59
N SER A 105 2.83 -13.19 6.33
CA SER A 105 1.84 -12.96 7.40
C SER A 105 0.40 -12.93 6.86
N ILE A 106 0.17 -12.33 5.68
CA ILE A 106 -1.15 -12.35 5.03
C ILE A 106 -1.57 -13.80 4.76
N GLY A 107 -0.70 -14.61 4.15
CA GLY A 107 -1.01 -16.02 3.89
C GLY A 107 -1.16 -16.87 5.16
N GLU A 108 -0.50 -16.50 6.25
CA GLU A 108 -0.59 -17.17 7.55
C GLU A 108 -1.94 -16.93 8.24
N TYR A 109 -2.47 -15.69 8.18
CA TYR A 109 -3.64 -15.30 8.95
C TYR A 109 -4.93 -15.10 8.13
N MET A 110 -4.87 -15.07 6.80
CA MET A 110 -6.09 -14.90 6.00
C MET A 110 -7.05 -16.09 6.16
N GLU A 111 -8.35 -15.81 6.29
CA GLU A 111 -9.42 -16.81 6.42
C GLU A 111 -10.46 -16.69 5.30
N ASP A 112 -10.38 -15.64 4.50
CA ASP A 112 -11.25 -15.33 3.37
C ASP A 112 -10.43 -14.75 2.21
N TYR A 113 -11.11 -14.41 1.12
CA TYR A 113 -10.48 -13.81 -0.06
C TYR A 113 -9.83 -12.46 0.25
N LYS A 114 -8.59 -12.28 -0.20
CA LYS A 114 -7.83 -11.03 -0.06
C LYS A 114 -7.33 -10.51 -1.41
N VAL A 115 -7.16 -9.18 -1.49
CA VAL A 115 -6.39 -8.52 -2.55
C VAL A 115 -5.13 -7.94 -1.92
N VAL A 116 -3.97 -8.50 -2.27
CA VAL A 116 -2.66 -8.03 -1.81
C VAL A 116 -2.15 -6.98 -2.77
N VAL A 117 -2.00 -5.75 -2.30
CA VAL A 117 -1.65 -4.59 -3.13
C VAL A 117 -0.24 -4.14 -2.81
N ASP A 118 0.70 -4.41 -3.72
CA ASP A 118 2.07 -3.93 -3.64
C ASP A 118 2.10 -2.44 -3.98
N LYS A 119 2.25 -1.61 -2.93
CA LYS A 119 2.39 -0.16 -3.05
C LYS A 119 3.84 0.29 -2.85
N SER A 120 4.65 -0.50 -2.13
CA SER A 120 6.11 -0.37 -2.07
C SER A 120 6.73 -0.30 -3.46
N THR A 121 7.81 0.46 -3.63
CA THR A 121 8.55 0.48 -4.90
C THR A 121 9.37 -0.80 -5.01
N VAL A 122 8.91 -1.75 -5.83
CA VAL A 122 9.49 -3.09 -5.94
C VAL A 122 9.94 -3.41 -7.37
N PRO A 123 11.06 -4.13 -7.58
CA PRO A 123 11.51 -4.52 -8.91
C PRO A 123 10.49 -5.38 -9.64
N VAL A 124 10.59 -5.39 -10.98
CA VAL A 124 9.75 -6.23 -11.84
C VAL A 124 9.84 -7.70 -11.46
N GLY A 125 8.69 -8.36 -11.32
CA GLY A 125 8.53 -9.74 -10.89
C GLY A 125 8.40 -9.92 -9.37
N THR A 126 8.25 -8.84 -8.60
CA THR A 126 8.05 -8.95 -7.14
C THR A 126 6.65 -9.43 -6.80
N GLY A 127 5.64 -9.04 -7.58
CA GLY A 127 4.27 -9.55 -7.41
C GLY A 127 4.20 -11.08 -7.52
N ASP A 128 5.03 -11.71 -8.37
CA ASP A 128 5.16 -13.17 -8.44
C ASP A 128 5.74 -13.76 -7.14
N LYS A 129 6.73 -13.09 -6.53
CA LYS A 129 7.32 -13.49 -5.24
C LYS A 129 6.32 -13.33 -4.10
N VAL A 130 5.52 -12.27 -4.10
CA VAL A 130 4.43 -12.06 -3.14
C VAL A 130 3.38 -13.16 -3.29
N LYS A 131 2.96 -13.46 -4.51
CA LYS A 131 2.04 -14.56 -4.80
C LYS A 131 2.56 -15.89 -4.28
N ALA A 132 3.83 -16.21 -4.55
CA ALA A 132 4.47 -17.43 -4.06
C ALA A 132 4.54 -17.47 -2.51
N ALA A 133 4.85 -16.35 -1.86
CA ALA A 133 4.95 -16.26 -0.41
C ALA A 133 3.60 -16.48 0.29
N VAL A 134 2.52 -15.87 -0.21
CA VAL A 134 1.16 -16.07 0.31
C VAL A 134 0.73 -17.53 0.08
N ARG A 135 0.88 -18.05 -1.14
CA ARG A 135 0.49 -19.43 -1.49
C ARG A 135 1.22 -20.47 -0.64
N ALA A 136 2.51 -20.31 -0.42
CA ALA A 136 3.29 -21.22 0.42
C ALA A 136 2.76 -21.32 1.86
N GLN A 137 2.19 -20.26 2.41
CA GLN A 137 1.58 -20.31 3.75
C GLN A 137 0.20 -20.96 3.74
N LEU A 138 -0.60 -20.73 2.69
CA LEU A 138 -1.87 -21.44 2.50
C LEU A 138 -1.66 -22.95 2.35
N ASP A 139 -0.67 -23.35 1.56
CA ASP A 139 -0.31 -24.77 1.37
C ASP A 139 0.13 -25.41 2.69
N ARG A 140 0.93 -24.70 3.50
CA ARG A 140 1.32 -25.17 4.86
C ARG A 140 0.13 -25.33 5.80
N ARG A 141 -0.88 -24.48 5.66
CA ARG A 141 -2.12 -24.53 6.43
C ARG A 141 -3.12 -25.55 5.87
N GLY A 142 -2.86 -26.13 4.69
CA GLY A 142 -3.78 -27.04 4.00
C GLY A 142 -5.07 -26.36 3.56
N LEU A 143 -5.01 -25.06 3.21
CA LEU A 143 -6.17 -24.26 2.83
C LEU A 143 -6.13 -23.87 1.35
N GLU A 144 -7.26 -24.04 0.68
CA GLU A 144 -7.46 -23.60 -0.71
C GLU A 144 -8.25 -22.28 -0.73
N LEU A 145 -7.59 -21.19 -0.35
CA LEU A 145 -8.16 -19.84 -0.42
C LEU A 145 -7.71 -19.11 -1.69
N GLU A 146 -8.64 -18.40 -2.32
CA GLU A 146 -8.34 -17.51 -3.44
C GLU A 146 -7.81 -16.16 -2.92
N PHE A 147 -6.88 -15.58 -3.67
CA PHE A 147 -6.41 -14.21 -3.47
C PHE A 147 -5.84 -13.67 -4.78
N ASP A 148 -5.83 -12.36 -4.91
CA ASP A 148 -5.22 -11.65 -6.03
C ASP A 148 -4.05 -10.79 -5.57
N VAL A 149 -3.05 -10.62 -6.45
CA VAL A 149 -1.93 -9.69 -6.25
C VAL A 149 -2.03 -8.57 -7.27
N VAL A 150 -1.84 -7.34 -6.80
CA VAL A 150 -1.96 -6.11 -7.59
C VAL A 150 -0.73 -5.25 -7.34
N SER A 151 -0.19 -4.66 -8.39
CA SER A 151 0.82 -3.59 -8.28
C SER A 151 0.12 -2.23 -8.35
N ASN A 152 0.26 -1.42 -7.31
CA ASN A 152 -0.28 -0.05 -7.27
C ASN A 152 0.81 0.91 -6.77
N PRO A 153 1.80 1.23 -7.61
CA PRO A 153 2.91 2.07 -7.21
C PRO A 153 2.44 3.46 -6.80
N GLU A 154 3.15 4.06 -5.87
CA GLU A 154 2.96 5.45 -5.44
C GLU A 154 3.75 6.44 -6.30
N PHE A 155 3.33 7.70 -6.40
CA PHE A 155 4.06 8.77 -7.08
C PHE A 155 4.05 10.06 -6.24
N LEU A 156 4.15 9.90 -4.93
CA LEU A 156 4.04 10.98 -3.95
C LEU A 156 5.40 11.65 -3.73
N LYS A 157 5.41 12.97 -3.52
CA LYS A 157 6.62 13.74 -3.17
C LYS A 157 6.57 14.17 -1.71
N GLU A 158 7.63 13.86 -0.95
CA GLU A 158 7.72 14.27 0.46
C GLU A 158 7.48 15.78 0.64
N GLY A 159 6.60 16.15 1.57
CA GLY A 159 6.16 17.53 1.80
C GLY A 159 4.97 17.97 0.93
N ALA A 160 4.49 17.14 0.00
CA ALA A 160 3.32 17.39 -0.84
C ALA A 160 2.47 16.11 -1.08
N ALA A 161 2.66 15.07 -0.27
CA ALA A 161 2.03 13.76 -0.39
C ALA A 161 0.51 13.82 -0.45
N ILE A 162 -0.09 14.62 0.43
CA ILE A 162 -1.55 14.69 0.54
C ILE A 162 -2.12 15.23 -0.76
N ASN A 163 -1.54 16.32 -1.29
CA ASN A 163 -1.99 16.89 -2.55
C ASN A 163 -1.78 15.92 -3.72
N ASP A 164 -0.63 15.27 -3.78
CA ASP A 164 -0.33 14.27 -4.81
C ASP A 164 -1.29 13.06 -4.74
N PHE A 165 -1.68 12.64 -3.54
CA PHE A 165 -2.61 11.53 -3.35
C PHE A 165 -4.07 11.92 -3.66
N MET A 166 -4.51 13.10 -3.21
CA MET A 166 -5.89 13.56 -3.36
C MET A 166 -6.18 14.03 -4.80
N LYS A 167 -5.17 14.48 -5.54
CA LYS A 167 -5.27 14.98 -6.92
C LYS A 167 -4.18 14.38 -7.82
N PRO A 168 -4.10 13.04 -7.94
CA PRO A 168 -2.99 12.40 -8.64
C PRO A 168 -3.08 12.68 -10.13
N ASP A 169 -1.96 12.89 -10.83
CA ASP A 169 -1.99 13.01 -12.31
C ASP A 169 -2.57 11.73 -12.96
N ARG A 170 -2.26 10.58 -12.38
CA ARG A 170 -2.66 9.23 -12.79
C ARG A 170 -2.55 8.26 -11.63
N ILE A 171 -3.34 7.20 -11.64
CA ILE A 171 -3.29 6.07 -10.70
C ILE A 171 -2.98 4.82 -11.52
N ILE A 172 -1.81 4.23 -11.31
CA ILE A 172 -1.39 3.02 -12.02
C ILE A 172 -1.88 1.80 -11.25
N VAL A 173 -2.52 0.86 -11.94
CA VAL A 173 -2.95 -0.42 -11.38
C VAL A 173 -2.52 -1.55 -12.31
N GLY A 174 -1.62 -2.40 -11.84
CA GLY A 174 -1.17 -3.61 -12.51
C GLY A 174 -1.88 -4.84 -11.97
N THR A 175 -2.75 -5.48 -12.76
CA THR A 175 -3.43 -6.71 -12.36
C THR A 175 -4.01 -7.44 -13.58
N ASP A 176 -4.06 -8.77 -13.49
CA ASP A 176 -4.75 -9.63 -14.47
C ASP A 176 -6.14 -10.07 -13.98
N SER A 177 -6.55 -9.64 -12.78
CA SER A 177 -7.85 -9.99 -12.18
C SER A 177 -8.85 -8.86 -12.34
N GLU A 178 -9.95 -9.16 -13.05
CA GLU A 178 -11.07 -8.21 -13.19
C GLU A 178 -11.73 -7.90 -11.84
N ARG A 179 -11.86 -8.91 -10.97
CA ARG A 179 -12.38 -8.76 -9.60
C ARG A 179 -11.53 -7.80 -8.78
N ALA A 180 -10.21 -7.94 -8.83
CA ALA A 180 -9.30 -7.02 -8.14
C ALA A 180 -9.37 -5.62 -8.76
N ALA A 181 -9.44 -5.51 -10.09
CA ALA A 181 -9.56 -4.23 -10.78
C ALA A 181 -10.84 -3.47 -10.36
N GLU A 182 -11.98 -4.14 -10.25
CA GLU A 182 -13.24 -3.55 -9.78
C GLU A 182 -13.14 -3.04 -8.34
N LEU A 183 -12.56 -3.82 -7.43
CA LEU A 183 -12.34 -3.39 -6.04
C LEU A 183 -11.45 -2.14 -5.99
N LEU A 184 -10.38 -2.09 -6.78
CA LEU A 184 -9.50 -0.91 -6.83
C LEU A 184 -10.18 0.30 -7.49
N ARG A 185 -11.10 0.11 -8.44
CA ARG A 185 -11.96 1.20 -8.94
C ARG A 185 -12.83 1.77 -7.82
N GLU A 186 -13.39 0.91 -6.96
CA GLU A 186 -14.17 1.37 -5.81
C GLU A 186 -13.30 2.14 -4.80
N VAL A 187 -12.09 1.64 -4.46
CA VAL A 187 -11.13 2.37 -3.61
C VAL A 187 -10.89 3.78 -4.14
N TYR A 188 -10.61 3.88 -5.44
CA TYR A 188 -10.14 5.12 -6.03
C TYR A 188 -11.26 6.01 -6.59
N TYR A 189 -12.51 5.56 -6.55
CA TYR A 189 -13.66 6.32 -7.06
C TYR A 189 -13.73 7.76 -6.51
N PRO A 190 -13.50 8.03 -5.21
CA PRO A 190 -13.54 9.40 -4.68
C PRO A 190 -12.54 10.36 -5.34
N PHE A 191 -11.41 9.86 -5.84
CA PHE A 191 -10.34 10.65 -6.45
C PHE A 191 -10.50 10.81 -7.98
N ASN A 192 -11.41 10.05 -8.59
CA ASN A 192 -11.62 9.98 -10.05
C ASN A 192 -12.98 10.55 -10.52
N ARG A 193 -13.76 11.20 -9.63
CA ARG A 193 -15.14 11.64 -9.97
C ARG A 193 -15.26 12.53 -11.21
N ASN A 194 -14.26 13.37 -11.47
CA ASN A 194 -14.30 14.34 -12.56
C ASN A 194 -13.67 13.81 -13.85
N HIS A 195 -12.63 12.98 -13.73
CA HIS A 195 -11.86 12.42 -14.84
C HIS A 195 -11.35 11.05 -14.39
N ASP A 196 -11.51 10.03 -15.23
CA ASP A 196 -10.88 8.74 -14.98
C ASP A 196 -9.37 8.88 -15.14
N ARG A 197 -8.64 8.80 -14.02
CA ARG A 197 -7.18 8.88 -13.98
C ARG A 197 -6.55 7.49 -13.80
N MET A 198 -7.34 6.43 -13.79
CA MET A 198 -6.84 5.07 -13.59
C MET A 198 -6.30 4.50 -14.90
N ILE A 199 -5.08 3.97 -14.85
CA ILE A 199 -4.45 3.28 -15.97
C ILE A 199 -4.22 1.84 -15.53
N PHE A 200 -4.99 0.93 -16.14
CA PHE A 200 -4.87 -0.50 -15.93
C PHE A 200 -3.86 -1.09 -16.92
N MET A 201 -3.01 -1.98 -16.42
CA MET A 201 -2.00 -2.71 -17.19
C MET A 201 -1.70 -4.05 -16.53
N ASP A 202 -0.80 -4.85 -17.12
CA ASP A 202 -0.31 -6.06 -16.47
C ASP A 202 0.58 -5.73 -15.26
N LEU A 203 0.73 -6.71 -14.37
CA LEU A 203 1.45 -6.57 -13.10
C LEU A 203 2.88 -6.05 -13.29
N ARG A 204 3.62 -6.59 -14.27
CA ARG A 204 5.03 -6.28 -14.51
C ARG A 204 5.23 -4.90 -15.13
N SER A 205 4.31 -4.49 -16.01
CA SER A 205 4.31 -3.13 -16.56
C SER A 205 4.09 -2.07 -15.48
N ALA A 206 3.23 -2.33 -14.49
CA ALA A 206 3.02 -1.41 -13.38
C ALA A 206 4.26 -1.29 -12.47
N GLU A 207 4.90 -2.41 -12.15
CA GLU A 207 6.18 -2.42 -11.41
C GLU A 207 7.27 -1.61 -12.15
N LEU A 208 7.41 -1.82 -13.47
CA LEU A 208 8.38 -1.11 -14.29
C LEU A 208 8.09 0.40 -14.37
N THR A 209 6.82 0.79 -14.45
CA THR A 209 6.39 2.19 -14.61
C THR A 209 6.94 3.08 -13.50
N LYS A 210 6.99 2.58 -12.26
CA LYS A 210 7.53 3.33 -11.13
C LYS A 210 9.03 3.62 -11.29
N TYR A 211 9.81 2.61 -11.65
CA TYR A 211 11.24 2.76 -11.91
C TYR A 211 11.49 3.69 -13.09
N ALA A 212 10.80 3.47 -14.21
CA ALA A 212 10.96 4.29 -15.40
C ALA A 212 10.67 5.79 -15.14
N ALA A 213 9.60 6.09 -14.37
CA ALA A 213 9.26 7.46 -14.02
C ALA A 213 10.35 8.12 -13.17
N ASN A 214 10.80 7.46 -12.10
CA ASN A 214 11.84 8.00 -11.22
C ASN A 214 13.19 8.15 -11.94
N SER A 215 13.58 7.15 -12.76
CA SER A 215 14.80 7.22 -13.56
C SER A 215 14.76 8.36 -14.56
N MET A 216 13.64 8.58 -15.26
CA MET A 216 13.49 9.68 -16.20
C MET A 216 13.60 11.05 -15.50
N LEU A 217 12.99 11.21 -14.32
CA LEU A 217 13.11 12.44 -13.53
C LEU A 217 14.57 12.70 -13.12
N ALA A 218 15.28 11.68 -12.64
CA ALA A 218 16.70 11.79 -12.30
C ALA A 218 17.54 12.17 -13.54
N THR A 219 17.31 11.52 -14.68
CA THR A 219 18.00 11.85 -15.94
C THR A 219 17.78 13.30 -16.36
N LYS A 220 16.55 13.82 -16.25
CA LYS A 220 16.27 15.22 -16.58
C LYS A 220 17.04 16.20 -15.70
N ILE A 221 17.22 15.88 -14.42
CA ILE A 221 18.00 16.72 -13.50
C ILE A 221 19.48 16.66 -13.87
N SER A 222 20.04 15.47 -14.15
CA SER A 222 21.45 15.31 -14.50
C SER A 222 21.80 15.87 -15.88
N PHE A 223 20.83 15.98 -16.80
CA PHE A 223 21.02 16.51 -18.14
C PHE A 223 21.11 18.04 -18.19
N MET A 224 20.41 18.75 -17.29
CA MET A 224 20.34 20.22 -17.23
C MET A 224 21.53 20.82 -16.48
#